data_AF-A0ABD2PKD2-F1
#
_entry.id   AF-A0ABD2PKD2-F1
#
_cell.length_a   1.000
_cell.length_b   1.000
_cell.length_c   1.000
_cell.angle_alpha   90.00
_cell.angle_beta   90.00
_cell.angle_gamma   90.00
#
_symmetry.space_group_name_H-M   'P 1'
#
loop_
_entity.id
_entity.type
_entity.pdbx_description
1 polymer ?
#
loop_
_entity_poly.entity_id
_entity_poly.type
_entity_poly.pdbx_seq_one_letter_code
_entity_poly.pdbx_strand_id
1 'polypeptide(L)'
;MESLVLIISVVLLVEGSTIIDKRVINGETLTDLSKVPSAVRLSLYGKHTRPYVCGGALIDDNWVLTAAHCLMNKETIYIEAGSAKISEDPREKPLNDTKLFLAKASKWFIHKK
;
A
#
# COMPACT_ATOMS: atom_id res chain seq x y z
N MET A 1 2.19 -47.99 -7.15
CA MET A 1 1.20 -46.99 -7.61
C MET A 1 0.73 -46.10 -6.46
N GLU A 2 0.33 -46.66 -5.31
CA GLU A 2 -0.21 -45.88 -4.17
C GLU A 2 0.77 -44.85 -3.58
N SER A 3 2.06 -45.19 -3.45
CA SER A 3 3.08 -44.26 -2.95
C SER A 3 3.30 -43.06 -3.88
N LEU A 4 3.09 -43.22 -5.19
CA LEU A 4 3.25 -42.12 -6.15
C LEU A 4 2.10 -41.12 -6.05
N VAL A 5 0.88 -41.63 -5.81
CA VAL A 5 -0.33 -40.82 -5.61
C VAL A 5 -0.20 -39.96 -4.35
N LEU A 6 0.36 -40.52 -3.27
CA LEU A 6 0.61 -39.78 -2.03
C LEU A 6 1.66 -38.69 -2.19
N ILE A 7 2.71 -38.93 -2.97
CA ILE A 7 3.72 -37.91 -3.23
C ILE A 7 3.13 -36.78 -4.08
N ILE A 8 2.35 -37.11 -5.12
CA ILE A 8 1.71 -36.11 -6.00
C ILE A 8 0.68 -35.27 -5.23
N SER A 9 -0.12 -35.89 -4.34
CA SER A 9 -1.09 -35.15 -3.53
C SER A 9 -0.43 -34.21 -2.52
N VAL A 10 0.69 -34.61 -1.91
CA VAL A 10 1.47 -33.74 -1.02
C VAL A 10 2.09 -32.58 -1.80
N VAL A 11 2.68 -32.83 -2.98
CA VAL A 11 3.29 -31.78 -3.83
C VAL A 11 2.25 -30.73 -4.25
N LEU A 12 1.06 -31.16 -4.69
CA LEU A 12 -0.04 -30.24 -5.07
C LEU A 12 -0.54 -29.39 -3.90
N LEU A 13 -0.46 -29.89 -2.65
CA LEU A 13 -0.82 -29.12 -1.46
C LEU A 13 0.24 -28.07 -1.10
N VAL A 14 1.52 -28.28 -1.43
CA VAL A 14 2.62 -27.36 -1.12
C VAL A 14 2.68 -26.17 -2.10
N GLU A 15 2.27 -26.35 -3.35
CA GLU A 15 2.38 -25.32 -4.41
C GLU A 15 1.20 -24.33 -4.46
N GLY A 16 0.15 -24.58 -3.67
CA GLY A 16 -1.11 -23.83 -3.71
C GLY A 16 -1.15 -22.51 -2.95
N SER A 17 -0.06 -21.73 -2.88
CA SER A 17 -0.09 -20.38 -2.30
C SER A 17 -0.40 -19.35 -3.40
N THR A 18 -1.67 -19.00 -3.59
CA THR A 18 -2.05 -17.87 -4.45
C THR A 18 -1.71 -16.56 -3.75
N ILE A 19 -0.55 -15.98 -4.04
CA ILE A 19 -0.27 -14.59 -3.69
C ILE A 19 -1.20 -13.74 -4.57
N ILE A 20 -2.29 -13.21 -3.99
CA ILE A 20 -3.10 -12.20 -4.66
C ILE A 20 -2.23 -10.95 -4.77
N ASP A 21 -1.57 -10.81 -5.92
CA ASP A 21 -0.86 -9.61 -6.29
C ASP A 21 -1.87 -8.47 -6.36
N LYS A 22 -1.82 -7.54 -5.38
CA LYS A 22 -2.61 -6.30 -5.43
C LYS A 22 -1.98 -5.41 -6.49
N ARG A 23 -2.29 -5.71 -7.75
CA ARG A 23 -1.59 -5.19 -8.92
C ARG A 23 -2.41 -4.12 -9.63
N VAL A 24 -1.73 -3.07 -10.09
CA VAL A 24 -2.22 -2.19 -11.15
C VAL A 24 -2.24 -2.99 -12.46
N ILE A 25 -3.42 -3.41 -12.93
CA ILE A 25 -3.58 -4.26 -14.11
C ILE A 25 -3.15 -3.49 -15.37
N ASN A 26 -2.28 -4.10 -16.18
CA ASN A 26 -1.66 -3.48 -17.37
C ASN A 26 -0.86 -2.21 -17.09
N GLY A 27 -0.41 -2.01 -15.85
CA GLY A 27 0.50 -0.92 -15.50
C GLY A 27 1.93 -1.18 -15.95
N GLU A 28 2.72 -0.11 -16.04
CA GLU A 28 4.17 -0.16 -16.21
C GLU A 28 4.88 0.19 -14.89
N THR A 29 6.09 -0.33 -14.71
CA THR A 29 6.92 0.08 -13.57
C THR A 29 7.37 1.52 -13.77
N LEU A 30 7.16 2.36 -12.77
CA LEU A 30 7.63 3.74 -12.77
C LEU A 30 9.16 3.77 -12.69
N THR A 31 9.79 4.21 -13.78
CA THR A 31 11.24 4.45 -13.86
C THR A 31 11.62 5.91 -13.58
N ASP A 32 10.65 6.82 -13.72
CA ASP A 32 10.82 8.27 -13.54
C ASP A 32 9.67 8.82 -12.67
N LEU A 33 10.03 9.27 -11.47
CA LEU A 33 9.10 9.84 -10.50
C LEU A 33 8.48 11.17 -10.96
N SER A 34 9.13 11.90 -11.87
CA SER A 34 8.64 13.17 -12.38
C SER A 34 7.33 13.04 -13.15
N LYS A 35 6.96 11.82 -13.58
CA LYS A 35 5.70 11.51 -14.25
C LYS A 35 4.50 11.51 -13.30
N VAL A 36 4.73 11.30 -12.00
CA VAL A 36 3.67 11.20 -10.98
C VAL A 36 4.07 11.92 -9.68
N PRO A 37 4.45 13.21 -9.74
CA PRO A 37 5.07 13.89 -8.61
C PRO A 37 4.15 14.05 -7.40
N SER A 38 2.83 14.00 -7.62
CA SER A 38 1.83 14.07 -6.56
C SER A 38 1.53 12.72 -5.89
N ALA A 39 1.96 11.60 -6.45
CA ALA A 39 1.60 10.29 -5.91
C ALA A 39 2.20 10.06 -4.51
N VAL A 40 1.36 9.64 -3.58
CA VAL A 40 1.78 9.28 -2.22
C VAL A 40 1.21 7.93 -1.79
N ARG A 41 1.95 7.22 -0.94
CA ARG A 41 1.53 5.99 -0.29
C ARG A 41 1.06 6.29 1.13
N LEU A 42 -0.10 5.73 1.49
CA LEU A 42 -0.65 5.80 2.84
C LEU A 42 -0.58 4.43 3.49
N SER A 43 0.20 4.29 4.57
CA SER A 43 0.27 3.10 5.41
C SER A 43 -0.56 3.33 6.68
N LEU A 44 -1.62 2.54 6.84
CA LEU A 44 -2.74 2.85 7.73
C LEU A 44 -2.87 1.78 8.83
N TYR A 45 -2.90 2.22 10.08
CA TYR A 45 -2.95 1.34 11.26
C TYR A 45 -4.12 1.74 12.17
N GLY A 46 -4.84 0.75 12.69
CA GLY A 46 -5.94 0.95 13.66
C GLY A 46 -5.94 -0.16 14.71
N LYS A 47 -6.47 0.11 15.91
CA LYS A 47 -6.43 -0.81 17.06
C LYS A 47 -6.99 -2.22 16.81
N HIS A 48 -8.00 -2.32 15.95
CA HIS A 48 -8.75 -3.56 15.72
C HIS A 48 -8.83 -3.95 14.24
N THR A 49 -8.04 -3.30 13.38
CA THR A 49 -8.04 -3.56 11.94
C THR A 49 -6.64 -3.94 11.50
N ARG A 50 -6.54 -4.94 10.62
CA ARG A 50 -5.26 -5.25 9.97
C ARG A 50 -4.74 -4.00 9.25
N PRO A 51 -3.42 -3.75 9.29
CA PRO A 51 -2.82 -2.69 8.49
C PRO A 51 -3.19 -2.87 7.01
N TYR A 52 -3.44 -1.76 6.32
CA TYR A 52 -3.56 -1.78 4.88
C TYR A 52 -2.95 -0.53 4.27
N VAL A 53 -2.81 -0.58 2.94
CA VAL A 53 -2.21 0.47 2.15
C VAL A 53 -3.29 1.07 1.25
N CYS A 54 -3.26 2.39 1.13
CA CYS A 54 -3.99 3.15 0.12
C CYS A 54 -3.04 4.07 -0.66
N GLY A 55 -3.54 4.61 -1.77
CA GLY A 55 -2.92 5.73 -2.48
C GLY A 55 -3.54 7.08 -2.11
N GLY A 56 -2.85 8.15 -2.50
CA GLY A 56 -3.35 9.52 -2.43
C GLY A 56 -2.56 10.45 -3.35
N ALA A 57 -2.93 11.73 -3.33
CA ALA A 57 -2.25 12.78 -4.08
C ALA A 57 -1.87 13.95 -3.17
N LEU A 58 -0.62 14.40 -3.21
CA LEU A 58 -0.18 15.67 -2.62
C LEU A 58 -0.81 16.81 -3.43
N ILE A 59 -1.66 17.61 -2.79
CA ILE A 59 -2.36 18.73 -3.42
C ILE A 59 -1.84 20.09 -2.94
N ASP A 60 -1.03 20.08 -1.88
CA ASP A 60 -0.33 21.23 -1.30
C ASP A 60 0.80 20.68 -0.38
N ASP A 61 1.70 21.54 0.09
CA ASP A 61 2.85 21.18 0.94
C ASP A 61 2.46 20.39 2.21
N ASN A 62 1.23 20.60 2.69
CA ASN A 62 0.71 19.99 3.91
C ASN A 62 -0.64 19.27 3.70
N TRP A 63 -1.08 19.05 2.45
CA TRP A 63 -2.39 18.46 2.16
C TRP A 63 -2.30 17.28 1.20
N VAL A 64 -2.90 16.15 1.61
CA VAL A 64 -3.06 14.95 0.80
C VAL A 64 -4.54 14.66 0.58
N LEU A 65 -4.91 14.48 -0.69
CA LEU A 65 -6.22 13.99 -1.11
C LEU A 65 -6.20 12.45 -1.16
N THR A 66 -7.19 11.79 -0.56
CA THR A 66 -7.37 10.34 -0.60
C THR A 66 -8.84 9.96 -0.48
N ALA A 67 -9.16 8.68 -0.65
CA ALA A 67 -10.52 8.18 -0.50
C ALA A 67 -10.95 8.09 0.98
N ALA A 68 -12.21 8.40 1.27
CA ALA A 68 -12.69 8.41 2.64
C ALA A 68 -12.63 7.05 3.34
N HIS A 69 -12.94 5.98 2.61
CA HIS A 69 -12.88 4.62 3.15
C HIS A 69 -11.45 4.23 3.57
N CYS A 70 -10.41 4.88 3.04
CA CYS A 70 -9.03 4.63 3.46
C CYS A 70 -8.77 5.10 4.90
N LEU A 71 -9.52 6.07 5.42
CA LEU A 71 -9.26 6.63 6.76
C LEU A 71 -10.21 6.10 7.83
N MET A 72 -11.25 5.34 7.45
CA MET A 72 -12.23 4.82 8.39
C MET A 72 -11.58 3.84 9.39
N ASN A 73 -11.85 4.07 10.69
CA ASN A 73 -11.34 3.24 11.79
C ASN A 73 -9.81 3.14 11.81
N LYS A 74 -9.10 4.23 11.48
CA LYS A 74 -7.63 4.33 11.55
C LYS A 74 -7.19 5.38 12.55
N GLU A 75 -6.18 5.03 13.31
CA GLU A 75 -5.62 5.89 14.36
C GLU A 75 -4.31 6.53 13.91
N THR A 76 -3.51 5.78 13.16
CA THR A 76 -2.17 6.20 12.72
C THR A 76 -2.06 6.09 11.21
N ILE A 77 -1.61 7.16 10.57
CA ILE A 77 -1.42 7.26 9.12
C ILE A 77 0.01 7.69 8.87
N TYR A 78 0.75 6.86 8.16
CA TYR A 78 2.06 7.22 7.62
C TYR A 78 1.91 7.55 6.14
N ILE A 79 2.45 8.69 5.74
CA ILE A 79 2.43 9.17 4.36
C ILE A 79 3.86 9.14 3.83
N GLU A 80 4.06 8.47 2.71
CA GLU A 80 5.33 8.40 2.00
C GLU A 80 5.19 9.09 0.65
N ALA A 81 6.01 10.12 0.41
CA ALA A 81 6.05 10.87 -0.85
C ALA A 81 7.44 10.81 -1.48
N GLY A 82 7.50 10.96 -2.80
CA GLY A 82 8.76 11.04 -3.54
C GLY A 82 9.48 9.70 -3.74
N SER A 83 8.75 8.58 -3.69
CA SER A 83 9.34 7.26 -3.94
C SER A 83 8.49 6.40 -4.88
N ALA A 84 9.16 5.78 -5.85
CA ALA A 84 8.58 4.76 -6.74
C ALA A 84 8.89 3.34 -6.25
N LYS A 85 9.79 3.22 -5.27
CA LYS A 85 10.20 1.97 -4.64
C LYS A 85 9.64 1.92 -3.23
N ILE A 86 8.95 0.83 -2.91
CA ILE A 86 8.36 0.62 -1.60
C ILE A 86 9.16 -0.50 -0.97
N SER A 87 9.56 -0.34 0.30
CA SER A 87 10.16 -1.48 1.02
C SER A 87 9.16 -2.64 1.06
N GLU A 88 9.65 -3.83 0.77
CA GLU A 88 8.88 -5.06 0.86
C GLU A 88 8.60 -5.46 2.33
N ASP A 89 9.40 -4.99 3.29
CA ASP A 89 9.16 -5.19 4.72
C ASP A 89 8.45 -3.96 5.34
N PRO A 90 7.20 -4.09 5.82
CA PRO A 90 6.49 -3.02 6.52
C PRO A 90 7.17 -2.48 7.80
N ARG A 91 8.23 -3.14 8.27
CA ARG A 91 9.04 -2.75 9.44
C ARG A 91 10.33 -2.04 9.05
N GLU A 92 10.71 -2.05 7.77
CA GLU A 92 11.90 -1.35 7.30
C GLU A 92 11.67 0.15 7.35
N LYS A 93 12.74 0.92 7.62
CA LYS A 93 12.65 2.37 7.53
C LYS A 93 12.38 2.77 6.07
N PRO A 94 11.69 3.90 5.85
CA PRO A 94 11.57 4.48 4.52
C PRO A 94 12.95 4.61 3.88
N LEU A 95 13.04 4.36 2.57
CA LEU A 95 14.25 4.62 1.80
C LEU A 95 14.71 6.07 2.04
N ASN A 96 16.02 6.32 2.00
CA ASN A 96 16.59 7.64 2.32
C ASN A 96 15.96 8.79 1.51
N ASP A 97 15.51 8.51 0.29
CA ASP A 97 14.92 9.50 -0.61
C ASP A 97 13.40 9.70 -0.38
N THR A 98 12.79 8.88 0.48
CA THR A 98 11.37 8.95 0.81
C THR A 98 11.13 9.94 1.94
N LYS A 99 10.26 10.92 1.70
CA LYS A 99 9.79 11.79 2.77
C LYS A 99 8.64 11.10 3.52
N LEU A 100 8.90 10.72 4.77
CA LEU A 100 7.91 10.13 5.66
C LEU A 100 7.27 11.20 6.53
N PHE A 101 5.94 11.25 6.53
CA PHE A 101 5.16 12.12 7.38
C PHE A 101 4.20 11.31 8.24
N LEU A 102 4.08 11.69 9.51
CA LEU A 102 3.01 11.19 10.37
C LEU A 102 1.81 12.14 10.26
N ALA A 103 0.66 11.61 9.88
CA ALA A 103 -0.56 12.39 9.72
C ALA A 103 -1.66 11.88 10.66
N LYS A 104 -2.52 12.81 11.06
CA LYS A 104 -3.86 12.50 11.58
C LYS A 104 -4.86 12.96 10.54
N ALA A 105 -5.93 12.19 10.34
CA ALA A 105 -7.05 12.62 9.49
C ALA A 105 -7.71 13.84 10.15
N SER A 106 -7.28 15.05 9.78
CA SER A 106 -7.61 16.27 10.54
C SER A 106 -8.75 17.08 9.91
N LYS A 107 -9.19 16.78 8.69
CA LYS A 107 -10.30 17.51 8.08
C LYS A 107 -10.90 16.79 6.87
N TRP A 108 -12.20 16.56 6.90
CA TRP A 108 -12.96 16.04 5.77
C TRP A 108 -13.42 17.19 4.87
N PHE A 109 -12.84 17.31 3.68
CA PHE A 109 -13.30 18.25 2.66
C PHE A 109 -14.13 17.49 1.62
N ILE A 110 -15.43 17.39 1.87
CA ILE A 110 -16.37 16.87 0.88
C ILE A 110 -16.72 18.03 -0.04
N HIS A 111 -16.26 17.99 -1.30
CA HIS A 111 -16.75 18.92 -2.31
C HIS A 111 -18.27 18.72 -2.46
N LYS A 112 -19.05 19.78 -2.24
CA LYS A 112 -20.48 19.75 -2.56
C LYS A 112 -20.62 19.67 -4.09
N LYS A 113 -21.52 18.80 -4.55
CA LYS A 113 -21.88 18.67 -5.97
C LYS A 113 -22.47 19.96 -6.50
#